data_AF-I4CEZ7-F1
#
_entry.id   AF-I4CEZ7-F1
#
_cell.length_a   1.000
_cell.length_b   1.000
_cell.length_c   1.000
_cell.angle_alpha   90.00
_cell.angle_beta   90.00
_cell.angle_gamma   90.00
#
_symmetry.space_group_name_H-M   'P 1'
#
loop_
_entity.id
_entity.type
_entity.pdbx_description
1 polymer ?
#
loop_
_entity_poly.entity_id
_entity_poly.type
_entity_poly.pdbx_seq_one_letter_code
_entity_poly.pdbx_strand_id
1 'polypeptide(L)'
;MRTFSIATIVVLLAAFLFWRYVWFFRNPERVIPTGENVVSPADGTVVYVKKVAPGEEVISIKEGLAARVEDIIHEDTDSPKIVIGIFMSPFNVHYNRAPITAKVESINHHPPKLENLNMGPMHWRTVFGVHPLHENSLHIVHNERVVTRMSGRFKGADASFYVVQIAGKNVHGIDSYFQPGSQVGKGEIFGMIRIGSQVDLIFPDHENAEINVKPGDKVYAGETILLK
;
A
#
# COMPACT_ATOMS: atom_id res chain seq x y z
N MET A 1 6.09 -10.54 -42.63
CA MET A 1 5.30 -9.85 -41.57
C MET A 1 3.88 -10.40 -41.60
N ARG A 2 3.44 -11.11 -40.55
CA ARG A 2 2.02 -11.44 -40.40
C ARG A 2 1.30 -10.14 -40.01
N THR A 3 0.55 -9.56 -40.93
CA THR A 3 -0.35 -8.44 -40.62
C THR A 3 -1.42 -8.97 -39.66
N PHE A 4 -1.54 -8.34 -38.48
CA PHE A 4 -2.68 -8.62 -37.61
C PHE A 4 -3.95 -8.27 -38.37
N SER A 5 -4.94 -9.16 -38.36
CA SER A 5 -6.24 -8.86 -38.96
C SER A 5 -6.86 -7.67 -38.22
N ILE A 6 -7.64 -6.84 -38.93
CA ILE A 6 -8.38 -5.71 -38.32
C ILE A 6 -9.21 -6.22 -37.14
N ALA A 7 -9.81 -7.41 -37.25
CA ALA A 7 -10.54 -8.06 -36.17
C ALA A 7 -9.68 -8.29 -34.91
N THR A 8 -8.43 -8.72 -35.06
CA THR A 8 -7.50 -8.90 -33.93
C THR A 8 -7.21 -7.59 -33.21
N ILE A 9 -7.00 -6.50 -33.97
CA ILE A 9 -6.75 -5.17 -33.40
C ILE A 9 -7.97 -4.68 -32.62
N VAL A 10 -9.17 -4.85 -33.18
CA VAL A 10 -10.43 -4.46 -32.52
C VAL A 10 -10.64 -5.22 -31.21
N VAL A 11 -10.40 -6.53 -31.20
CA VAL A 11 -10.54 -7.36 -29.98
C VAL A 11 -9.54 -6.94 -28.91
N LEU A 12 -8.27 -6.73 -29.26
CA LEU A 12 -7.24 -6.29 -28.31
C LEU A 12 -7.55 -4.90 -27.74
N LEU A 13 -8.03 -3.97 -28.58
CA LEU A 13 -8.45 -2.65 -28.13
C LEU A 13 -9.66 -2.75 -27.20
N ALA A 14 -10.68 -3.54 -27.53
CA ALA A 14 -11.84 -3.75 -26.68
C ALA A 14 -11.45 -4.35 -25.31
N ALA A 15 -10.57 -5.36 -25.31
CA ALA A 15 -10.05 -5.96 -24.08
C ALA A 15 -9.27 -4.95 -23.23
N PHE A 16 -8.42 -4.12 -23.85
CA PHE A 16 -7.69 -3.07 -23.17
C PHE A 16 -8.63 -2.02 -22.57
N LEU A 17 -9.62 -1.55 -23.32
CA LEU A 17 -10.60 -0.57 -22.83
C LEU A 17 -11.45 -1.15 -21.69
N PHE A 18 -11.91 -2.39 -21.82
CA PHE A 18 -12.63 -3.07 -20.74
C PHE A 18 -11.77 -3.19 -19.48
N TRP A 19 -10.52 -3.62 -19.63
CA TRP A 19 -9.59 -3.68 -18.51
C TRP A 19 -9.41 -2.30 -17.86
N ARG A 20 -9.10 -1.27 -18.66
CA ARG A 20 -8.74 0.07 -18.19
C ARG A 20 -9.89 0.83 -17.54
N TYR A 21 -11.12 0.66 -18.02
CA TYR A 21 -12.27 1.48 -17.62
C TYR A 21 -13.31 0.74 -16.79
N VAL A 22 -13.32 -0.61 -16.81
CA VAL A 22 -14.30 -1.41 -16.08
C VAL A 22 -13.60 -2.28 -15.05
N TRP A 23 -12.79 -3.24 -15.49
CA TRP A 23 -12.25 -4.27 -14.60
C TRP A 23 -11.21 -3.74 -13.61
N PHE A 24 -10.43 -2.73 -14.00
CA PHE A 24 -9.48 -2.06 -13.10
C PHE A 24 -10.17 -1.48 -11.86
N PHE A 25 -11.35 -0.87 -12.04
CA PHE A 25 -12.12 -0.24 -10.97
C PHE A 25 -13.05 -1.21 -10.23
N ARG A 26 -12.87 -2.52 -10.41
CA ARG A 26 -13.68 -3.52 -9.71
C ARG A 26 -13.45 -3.45 -8.19
N ASN A 27 -14.50 -3.73 -7.45
CA ASN A 27 -14.46 -3.86 -6.00
C ASN A 27 -15.26 -5.11 -5.61
N PRO A 28 -14.63 -6.30 -5.61
CA PRO A 28 -15.32 -7.52 -5.20
C PRO A 28 -15.67 -7.45 -3.71
N GLU A 29 -16.75 -8.15 -3.33
CA GLU A 29 -17.10 -8.36 -1.93
C GLU A 29 -15.97 -9.10 -1.20
N ARG A 30 -15.79 -8.80 0.09
CA ARG A 30 -14.69 -9.30 0.93
C ARG A 30 -15.24 -9.92 2.21
N VAL A 31 -14.62 -11.01 2.65
CA VAL A 31 -14.93 -11.61 3.96
C VAL A 31 -13.86 -11.18 4.95
N ILE A 32 -14.23 -10.25 5.84
CA ILE A 32 -13.30 -9.68 6.82
C ILE A 32 -13.11 -10.65 8.00
N PRO A 33 -11.88 -11.13 8.29
CA PRO A 33 -11.62 -12.00 9.42
C PRO A 33 -11.99 -11.35 10.77
N THR A 34 -12.68 -12.13 11.59
CA THR A 34 -12.98 -11.75 12.98
C THR A 34 -11.74 -11.79 13.87
N GLY A 35 -11.80 -11.15 15.04
CA GLY A 35 -10.75 -11.17 16.06
C GLY A 35 -9.79 -9.99 16.01
N GLU A 36 -8.93 -9.90 17.02
CA GLU A 36 -7.93 -8.83 17.22
C GLU A 36 -6.69 -9.04 16.35
N ASN A 37 -6.89 -9.10 15.04
CA ASN A 37 -5.84 -9.16 14.02
C ASN A 37 -5.90 -7.94 13.10
N VAL A 38 -4.76 -7.62 12.48
CA VAL A 38 -4.61 -6.50 11.54
C VAL A 38 -4.66 -7.05 10.11
N VAL A 39 -5.64 -6.59 9.32
CA VAL A 39 -5.82 -7.04 7.94
C VAL A 39 -5.09 -6.15 6.95
N SER A 40 -4.84 -6.66 5.75
CA SER A 40 -4.13 -5.95 4.70
C SER A 40 -4.90 -4.69 4.28
N PRO A 41 -4.24 -3.52 4.14
CA PRO A 41 -4.89 -2.33 3.61
C PRO A 41 -5.04 -2.35 2.09
N ALA A 42 -4.38 -3.27 1.38
CA ALA A 42 -4.32 -3.29 -0.08
C ALA A 42 -4.28 -4.72 -0.65
N ASP A 43 -4.78 -4.87 -1.87
CA ASP A 43 -4.49 -6.03 -2.72
C ASP A 43 -3.09 -5.87 -3.32
N GLY A 44 -2.26 -6.89 -3.28
CA GLY A 44 -0.94 -6.78 -3.87
C GLY A 44 0.04 -7.88 -3.51
N THR A 45 1.31 -7.54 -3.62
CA THR A 45 2.44 -8.37 -3.21
C THR A 45 3.20 -7.66 -2.11
N VAL A 46 3.49 -8.36 -1.02
CA VAL A 46 4.36 -7.82 0.04
C VAL A 46 5.77 -7.66 -0.52
N VAL A 47 6.32 -6.45 -0.49
CA VAL A 47 7.66 -6.14 -1.06
C VAL A 47 8.75 -6.00 -0.01
N TYR A 48 8.37 -5.70 1.24
CA TYR A 48 9.21 -5.76 2.43
C TYR A 48 8.37 -5.88 3.70
N VAL A 49 9.00 -6.45 4.72
CA VAL A 49 8.52 -6.44 6.10
C VAL A 49 9.71 -6.13 6.99
N LYS A 50 9.60 -5.11 7.84
CA LYS A 50 10.70 -4.62 8.68
C LYS A 50 10.21 -4.27 10.07
N LYS A 51 11.01 -4.57 11.09
CA LYS A 51 10.94 -3.94 12.41
C LYS A 51 12.05 -2.90 12.44
N VAL A 52 11.72 -1.65 12.77
CA VAL A 52 12.65 -0.52 12.72
C VAL A 52 12.52 0.29 14.00
N ALA A 53 13.65 0.60 14.62
CA ALA A 53 13.71 1.59 15.69
C ALA A 53 13.61 3.03 15.12
N PRO A 54 13.29 4.04 15.95
CA PRO A 54 13.34 5.43 15.53
C PRO A 54 14.68 5.80 14.86
N GLY A 55 14.61 6.46 13.70
CA GLY A 55 15.78 6.83 12.91
C GLY A 55 16.48 5.69 12.15
N GLU A 56 16.02 4.45 12.27
CA GLU A 56 16.53 3.31 11.51
C GLU A 56 15.98 3.27 10.08
N GLU A 57 16.76 2.73 9.15
CA GLU A 57 16.41 2.60 7.75
C GLU A 57 15.37 1.47 7.53
N VAL A 58 14.24 1.79 6.90
CA VAL A 58 13.25 0.82 6.42
C VAL A 58 13.79 0.08 5.19
N ILE A 59 14.23 0.85 4.19
CA ILE A 59 14.85 0.32 2.98
C ILE A 59 16.06 1.16 2.58
N SER A 60 17.07 0.50 2.02
CA SER A 60 18.14 1.15 1.27
C SER A 60 17.71 1.26 -0.19
N ILE A 61 17.77 2.47 -0.74
CA ILE A 61 17.25 2.74 -2.09
C ILE A 61 18.38 2.69 -3.11
N LYS A 62 19.36 3.60 -3.01
CA LYS A 62 20.53 3.71 -3.89
C LYS A 62 21.55 4.72 -3.34
N GLU A 63 22.86 4.49 -3.51
CA GLU A 63 23.93 5.48 -3.26
C GLU A 63 23.85 6.17 -1.89
N GLY A 64 23.54 5.40 -0.83
CA GLY A 64 23.45 5.92 0.54
C GLY A 64 22.13 6.63 0.88
N LEU A 65 21.17 6.71 -0.06
CA LEU A 65 19.81 7.15 0.25
C LEU A 65 19.03 5.99 0.86
N ALA A 66 18.54 6.21 2.07
CA ALA A 66 17.63 5.32 2.77
C ALA A 66 16.30 6.02 3.04
N ALA A 67 15.23 5.24 3.13
CA ALA A 67 13.95 5.71 3.63
C ALA A 67 13.80 5.28 5.08
N ARG A 68 13.66 6.22 6.00
CA ARG A 68 13.25 5.99 7.38
C ARG A 68 11.75 6.15 7.52
N VAL A 69 11.19 5.76 8.67
CA VAL A 69 9.75 5.95 8.91
C VAL A 69 9.41 7.44 8.85
N GLU A 70 10.23 8.28 9.45
CA GLU A 70 10.08 9.74 9.52
C GLU A 70 10.10 10.37 8.12
N ASP A 71 10.90 9.84 7.19
CA ASP A 71 10.92 10.30 5.79
C ASP A 71 9.61 9.95 5.07
N ILE A 72 8.99 8.83 5.43
CA ILE A 72 7.74 8.35 4.81
C ILE A 72 6.54 9.14 5.35
N ILE A 73 6.43 9.28 6.67
CA ILE A 73 5.26 9.88 7.33
C ILE A 73 5.38 11.38 7.61
N HIS A 74 6.58 11.96 7.53
CA HIS A 74 6.87 13.35 7.88
C HIS A 74 6.48 13.75 9.31
N GLU A 75 6.60 12.80 10.24
CA GLU A 75 6.39 12.97 11.68
C GLU A 75 7.53 12.23 12.39
N ASP A 76 7.98 12.76 13.53
CA ASP A 76 8.97 12.08 14.37
C ASP A 76 8.38 10.81 14.97
N THR A 77 9.20 9.77 15.10
CA THR A 77 8.84 8.55 15.83
C THR A 77 9.63 8.44 17.12
N ASP A 78 8.98 7.95 18.16
CA ASP A 78 9.53 7.79 19.51
C ASP A 78 9.67 6.32 19.92
N SER A 79 9.16 5.40 19.09
CA SER A 79 8.97 4.00 19.43
C SER A 79 9.13 3.12 18.18
N PRO A 80 9.64 1.89 18.34
CA PRO A 80 9.83 0.97 17.22
C PRO A 80 8.53 0.67 16.46
N LYS A 81 8.66 0.49 15.14
CA LYS A 81 7.54 0.25 14.22
C LYS A 81 7.75 -1.04 13.42
N ILE A 82 6.65 -1.70 13.09
CA ILE A 82 6.56 -2.70 12.03
C ILE A 82 6.12 -1.99 10.75
N VAL A 83 6.90 -2.11 9.67
CA VAL A 83 6.58 -1.54 8.36
C VAL A 83 6.38 -2.67 7.35
N ILE A 84 5.21 -2.67 6.71
CA ILE A 84 4.83 -3.65 5.68
C ILE A 84 4.47 -2.90 4.41
N GLY A 85 5.31 -3.01 3.38
CA GLY A 85 5.06 -2.42 2.07
C GLY A 85 4.37 -3.39 1.12
N ILE A 86 3.29 -2.95 0.48
CA ILE A 86 2.45 -3.76 -0.40
C ILE A 86 2.37 -3.09 -1.77
N PHE A 87 2.98 -3.72 -2.77
CA PHE A 87 2.91 -3.25 -4.15
C PHE A 87 1.61 -3.70 -4.83
N MET A 88 0.89 -2.74 -5.40
CA MET A 88 -0.36 -2.93 -6.13
C MET A 88 -0.07 -2.89 -7.63
N SER A 89 -0.01 -4.07 -8.26
CA SER A 89 0.13 -4.14 -9.71
C SER A 89 -1.11 -3.57 -10.42
N PRO A 90 -1.03 -3.23 -11.71
CA PRO A 90 -2.19 -2.81 -12.50
C PRO A 90 -3.33 -3.86 -12.58
N PHE A 91 -3.08 -5.07 -12.10
CA PHE A 91 -4.07 -6.15 -12.05
C PHE A 91 -4.71 -6.34 -10.66
N ASN A 92 -4.27 -5.60 -9.64
CA ASN A 92 -4.87 -5.66 -8.31
C ASN A 92 -6.14 -4.80 -8.22
N VAL A 93 -6.88 -4.94 -7.11
CA VAL A 93 -7.95 -4.01 -6.76
C VAL A 93 -7.33 -2.81 -6.07
N HIS A 94 -7.71 -1.61 -6.48
CA HIS A 94 -7.08 -0.37 -6.03
C HIS A 94 -7.79 0.35 -4.88
N TYR A 95 -8.88 -0.21 -4.40
CA TYR A 95 -9.53 0.22 -3.16
C TYR A 95 -8.69 -0.20 -1.95
N ASN A 96 -8.50 0.74 -1.03
CA ASN A 96 -7.75 0.54 0.19
C ASN A 96 -8.69 0.45 1.39
N ARG A 97 -8.39 -0.47 2.30
CA ARG A 97 -9.26 -0.83 3.43
C ARG A 97 -8.58 -0.57 4.76
N ALA A 98 -9.37 -0.24 5.79
CA ALA A 98 -8.85 0.01 7.12
C ALA A 98 -8.34 -1.31 7.75
N PRO A 99 -7.09 -1.37 8.26
CA PRO A 99 -6.50 -2.59 8.82
C PRO A 99 -7.19 -3.10 10.09
N ILE A 100 -7.71 -2.19 10.91
CA ILE A 100 -8.49 -2.44 12.12
C ILE A 100 -9.58 -1.37 12.25
N THR A 101 -10.56 -1.59 13.13
CA THR A 101 -11.50 -0.53 13.51
C THR A 101 -10.74 0.56 14.24
N ALA A 102 -10.86 1.79 13.75
CA ALA A 102 -10.06 2.91 14.23
C ALA A 102 -10.76 4.25 14.00
N LYS A 103 -10.30 5.27 14.72
CA LYS A 103 -10.59 6.66 14.45
C LYS A 103 -9.51 7.24 13.53
N VAL A 104 -9.92 7.97 12.51
CA VAL A 104 -9.02 8.73 11.62
C VAL A 104 -8.58 9.99 12.36
N GLU A 105 -7.28 10.13 12.65
CA GLU A 105 -6.74 11.27 13.39
C GLU A 105 -6.27 12.39 12.47
N SER A 106 -5.58 12.03 11.38
CA SER A 106 -5.11 13.00 10.38
C SER A 106 -5.01 12.36 9.00
N ILE A 107 -5.11 13.20 7.97
CA ILE A 107 -4.91 12.83 6.57
C ILE A 107 -4.00 13.91 5.97
N ASN A 108 -2.72 13.59 5.80
CA ASN A 108 -1.72 14.53 5.33
C ASN A 108 -1.34 14.18 3.88
N HIS A 109 -1.58 15.12 2.95
CA HIS A 109 -1.17 14.98 1.57
C HIS A 109 0.22 15.57 1.37
N HIS A 110 1.11 14.79 0.76
CA HIS A 110 2.45 15.20 0.39
C HIS A 110 2.61 15.11 -1.12
N PRO A 111 2.86 16.25 -1.81
CA PRO A 111 3.08 16.24 -3.25
C PRO A 111 4.40 15.52 -3.60
N PRO A 112 4.57 15.08 -4.85
CA PRO A 112 5.84 14.51 -5.28
C PRO A 112 6.93 15.58 -5.25
N LYS A 113 8.19 15.16 -5.08
CA LYS A 113 9.34 16.11 -5.11
C LYS A 113 9.43 16.86 -6.43
N LEU A 114 9.27 16.16 -7.55
CA LEU A 114 9.19 16.75 -8.90
C LEU A 114 8.02 16.14 -9.67
N GLU A 115 8.06 14.82 -9.86
CA GLU A 115 6.99 14.06 -10.52
C GLU A 115 6.89 12.66 -9.90
N ASN A 116 5.76 12.00 -10.10
CA ASN A 116 5.62 10.61 -9.69
C ASN A 116 6.51 9.69 -10.54
N LEU A 117 7.41 8.95 -9.89
CA LEU A 117 8.23 7.90 -10.48
C LEU A 117 7.39 6.66 -10.80
N ASN A 118 7.79 5.91 -11.82
CA ASN A 118 7.11 4.67 -12.18
C ASN A 118 7.59 3.52 -11.29
N MET A 119 6.69 2.58 -11.02
CA MET A 119 7.00 1.36 -10.26
C MET A 119 7.09 0.12 -11.18
N GLY A 120 7.37 0.31 -12.47
CA GLY A 120 7.45 -0.77 -13.46
C GLY A 120 8.53 -1.82 -13.14
N PRO A 121 9.75 -1.43 -12.72
CA PRO A 121 10.77 -2.39 -12.31
C PRO A 121 10.34 -3.24 -11.11
N MET A 122 9.57 -2.69 -10.18
CA MET A 122 9.00 -3.43 -9.05
C MET A 122 7.94 -4.42 -9.55
N HIS A 123 7.08 -4.02 -10.50
CA HIS A 123 6.12 -4.94 -11.11
C HIS A 123 6.81 -6.19 -11.67
N TRP A 124 7.84 -6.01 -12.49
CA TRP A 124 8.56 -7.15 -13.06
C TRP A 124 9.28 -7.99 -12.01
N ARG A 125 9.89 -7.37 -10.98
CA ARG A 125 10.47 -8.11 -9.86
C ARG A 125 9.44 -8.98 -9.14
N THR A 126 8.23 -8.46 -8.89
CA THR A 126 7.15 -9.24 -8.26
C THR A 126 6.57 -10.34 -9.15
N VAL A 127 6.62 -10.19 -10.47
CA VAL A 127 6.18 -11.22 -11.43
C VAL A 127 7.21 -12.34 -11.53
N PHE A 128 8.49 -12.00 -11.57
CA PHE A 128 9.58 -12.98 -11.73
C PHE A 128 10.19 -13.47 -10.42
N GLY A 129 9.74 -12.95 -9.27
CA GLY A 129 10.28 -13.30 -7.94
C GLY A 129 11.74 -12.90 -7.75
N VAL A 130 12.16 -11.77 -8.34
CA VAL A 130 13.56 -11.30 -8.26
C VAL A 130 13.74 -10.45 -6.99
N HIS A 131 14.47 -10.98 -6.02
CA HIS A 131 14.72 -10.32 -4.73
C HIS A 131 16.03 -9.49 -4.74
N PRO A 132 16.09 -8.36 -3.98
CA PRO A 132 15.01 -7.78 -3.18
C PRO A 132 13.92 -7.14 -4.07
N LEU A 133 12.65 -7.38 -3.75
CA LEU A 133 11.53 -6.91 -4.57
C LEU A 133 11.43 -5.38 -4.64
N HIS A 134 11.92 -4.71 -3.60
CA HIS A 134 11.92 -3.26 -3.43
C HIS A 134 13.23 -2.58 -3.85
N GLU A 135 14.11 -3.27 -4.56
CA GLU A 135 15.36 -2.67 -5.02
C GLU A 135 15.10 -1.39 -5.83
N ASN A 136 15.87 -0.32 -5.56
CA ASN A 136 15.76 0.98 -6.24
C ASN A 136 14.38 1.65 -6.11
N SER A 137 13.66 1.44 -5.01
CA SER A 137 12.32 2.00 -4.78
C SER A 137 12.33 3.47 -4.33
N LEU A 138 12.90 4.35 -5.15
CA LEU A 138 12.91 5.81 -4.92
C LEU A 138 11.51 6.40 -4.77
N HIS A 139 10.49 5.76 -5.36
CA HIS A 139 9.10 6.20 -5.28
C HIS A 139 8.59 6.33 -3.85
N ILE A 140 9.13 5.57 -2.89
CA ILE A 140 8.66 5.58 -1.50
C ILE A 140 8.82 6.95 -0.84
N VAL A 141 9.91 7.67 -1.16
CA VAL A 141 10.20 9.01 -0.61
C VAL A 141 10.01 10.14 -1.63
N HIS A 142 9.93 9.81 -2.92
CA HIS A 142 9.80 10.80 -3.99
C HIS A 142 8.34 11.07 -4.39
N ASN A 143 7.52 10.03 -4.48
CA ASN A 143 6.19 10.15 -5.07
C ASN A 143 5.21 10.86 -4.13
N GLU A 144 4.14 11.35 -4.74
CA GLU A 144 2.94 11.79 -4.07
C GLU A 144 2.43 10.71 -3.13
N ARG A 145 2.11 11.12 -1.91
CA ARG A 145 1.58 10.21 -0.89
C ARG A 145 0.53 10.88 -0.02
N VAL A 146 -0.42 10.08 0.43
CA VAL A 146 -1.35 10.45 1.50
C VAL A 146 -1.02 9.59 2.71
N VAL A 147 -0.65 10.26 3.79
CA VAL A 147 -0.36 9.64 5.09
C VAL A 147 -1.62 9.77 5.93
N THR A 148 -2.31 8.65 6.16
CA THR A 148 -3.49 8.61 7.04
C THR A 148 -3.10 8.02 8.38
N ARG A 149 -3.14 8.84 9.44
CA ARG A 149 -2.92 8.39 10.81
C ARG A 149 -4.24 7.93 11.42
N MET A 150 -4.22 6.77 12.05
CA MET A 150 -5.38 6.17 12.69
C MET A 150 -5.05 5.72 14.11
N SER A 151 -6.03 5.79 15.00
CA SER A 151 -5.93 5.31 16.38
C SER A 151 -7.01 4.27 16.65
N GLY A 152 -6.64 3.12 17.19
CA GLY A 152 -7.56 2.02 17.48
C GLY A 152 -7.07 1.15 18.62
N ARG A 153 -7.69 -0.02 18.82
CA ARG A 153 -7.23 -1.01 19.79
C ARG A 153 -6.76 -2.28 19.11
N PHE A 154 -5.66 -2.84 19.59
CA PHE A 154 -5.09 -4.10 19.15
C PHE A 154 -4.65 -4.91 20.37
N LYS A 155 -5.23 -6.10 20.56
CA LYS A 155 -4.96 -6.99 21.69
C LYS A 155 -5.03 -6.30 23.05
N GLY A 156 -6.10 -5.55 23.26
CA GLY A 156 -6.31 -4.79 24.50
C GLY A 156 -5.43 -3.55 24.71
N ALA A 157 -4.49 -3.22 23.82
CA ALA A 157 -3.67 -2.02 23.89
C ALA A 157 -4.10 -0.97 22.86
N ASP A 158 -3.83 0.31 23.13
CA ASP A 158 -4.02 1.38 22.16
C ASP A 158 -2.93 1.29 21.08
N ALA A 159 -3.33 1.47 19.82
CA ALA A 159 -2.45 1.42 18.67
C ALA A 159 -2.65 2.67 17.81
N SER A 160 -1.61 3.51 17.72
CA SER A 160 -1.51 4.61 16.75
C SER A 160 -0.67 4.13 15.56
N PHE A 161 -1.28 4.04 14.39
CA PHE A 161 -0.66 3.48 13.19
C PHE A 161 -0.96 4.36 11.97
N TYR A 162 -0.25 4.08 10.87
CA TYR A 162 -0.38 4.82 9.62
C TYR A 162 -0.67 3.87 8.48
N VAL A 163 -1.55 4.29 7.58
CA VAL A 163 -1.68 3.73 6.23
C VAL A 163 -1.23 4.79 5.25
N VAL A 164 -0.15 4.50 4.53
CA VAL A 164 0.46 5.43 3.57
C VAL A 164 0.16 4.96 2.17
N GLN A 165 -0.64 5.73 1.46
CA GLN A 165 -0.94 5.49 0.05
C GLN A 165 0.10 6.21 -0.80
N ILE A 166 0.80 5.50 -1.69
CA ILE A 166 1.89 6.04 -2.52
C ILE A 166 1.50 5.88 -3.99
N ALA A 167 1.29 7.01 -4.66
CA ALA A 167 0.89 7.06 -6.05
C ALA A 167 2.03 6.64 -6.99
N GLY A 168 1.74 6.02 -8.13
CA GLY A 168 2.71 5.80 -9.22
C GLY A 168 2.69 6.90 -10.29
N LYS A 169 3.58 6.78 -11.28
CA LYS A 169 3.60 7.67 -12.44
C LYS A 169 2.24 7.71 -13.15
N ASN A 170 1.83 8.89 -13.59
CA ASN A 170 0.55 9.17 -14.25
C ASN A 170 -0.71 8.96 -13.37
N VAL A 171 -0.56 8.90 -12.05
CA VAL A 171 -1.68 9.01 -11.12
C VAL A 171 -2.03 10.48 -10.94
N HIS A 172 -3.32 10.78 -11.03
CA HIS A 172 -3.89 12.10 -10.72
C HIS A 172 -4.68 11.99 -9.41
N GLY A 173 -3.96 12.02 -8.30
CA GLY A 173 -4.54 12.03 -6.97
C GLY A 173 -4.73 10.66 -6.31
N ILE A 174 -4.71 10.70 -5.00
CA ILE A 174 -5.10 9.63 -4.08
C ILE A 174 -6.42 10.08 -3.45
N ASP A 175 -7.45 9.23 -3.53
CA ASP A 175 -8.75 9.54 -2.94
C ASP A 175 -8.79 9.06 -1.49
N SER A 176 -9.19 9.93 -0.58
CA SER A 176 -9.58 9.59 0.80
C SER A 176 -11.08 9.85 0.97
N TYR A 177 -11.81 8.90 1.54
CA TYR A 177 -13.26 8.95 1.71
C TYR A 177 -13.70 9.38 3.11
N PHE A 178 -12.73 9.57 4.01
CA PHE A 178 -12.97 9.96 5.40
C PHE A 178 -12.36 11.32 5.71
N GLN A 179 -12.85 11.93 6.78
CA GLN A 179 -12.29 13.16 7.33
C GLN A 179 -11.66 12.88 8.71
N PRO A 180 -10.69 13.68 9.17
CA PRO A 180 -10.21 13.62 10.55
C PRO A 180 -11.38 13.67 11.56
N GLY A 181 -11.31 12.83 12.59
CA GLY A 181 -12.37 12.65 13.58
C GLY A 181 -13.36 11.52 13.27
N SER A 182 -13.38 11.01 12.04
CA SER A 182 -14.31 9.94 11.63
C SER A 182 -13.92 8.58 12.21
N GLN A 183 -14.91 7.72 12.46
CA GLN A 183 -14.70 6.30 12.78
C GLN A 183 -14.74 5.48 11.49
N VAL A 184 -13.82 4.52 11.35
CA VAL A 184 -13.77 3.57 10.24
C VAL A 184 -13.72 2.14 10.78
N GLY A 185 -14.54 1.26 10.22
CA GLY A 185 -14.60 -0.15 10.59
C GLY A 185 -13.45 -0.96 9.99
N LYS A 186 -13.02 -2.02 10.68
CA LYS A 186 -12.06 -2.99 10.12
C LYS A 186 -12.53 -3.51 8.76
N GLY A 187 -11.67 -3.42 7.75
CA GLY A 187 -11.96 -3.86 6.40
C GLY A 187 -12.84 -2.88 5.60
N GLU A 188 -13.31 -1.78 6.18
CA GLU A 188 -14.06 -0.75 5.46
C GLU A 188 -13.15 -0.02 4.49
N ILE A 189 -13.69 0.37 3.33
CA ILE A 189 -12.93 1.09 2.31
C ILE A 189 -12.77 2.54 2.74
N PHE A 190 -11.53 2.96 2.99
CA PHE A 190 -11.25 4.34 3.42
C PHE A 190 -10.67 5.21 2.29
N GLY A 191 -10.22 4.62 1.19
CA GLY A 191 -9.64 5.36 0.09
C GLY A 191 -9.35 4.50 -1.15
N MET A 192 -8.72 5.12 -2.14
CA MET A 192 -8.33 4.48 -3.40
C MET A 192 -7.11 5.15 -4.01
N ILE A 193 -6.24 4.37 -4.66
CA ILE A 193 -5.16 4.89 -5.52
C ILE A 193 -5.43 4.54 -6.98
N ARG A 194 -5.62 5.54 -7.85
CA ARG A 194 -6.23 5.29 -9.17
C ARG A 194 -5.41 4.48 -10.17
N ILE A 195 -4.08 4.44 -10.12
CA ILE A 195 -3.23 3.67 -11.05
C ILE A 195 -1.97 3.20 -10.31
N GLY A 196 -1.54 1.95 -10.55
CA GLY A 196 -0.26 1.33 -10.17
C GLY A 196 0.51 2.00 -9.02
N SER A 197 0.48 1.39 -7.84
CA SER A 197 0.79 2.09 -6.59
C SER A 197 1.38 1.17 -5.54
N GLN A 198 1.72 1.74 -4.40
CA GLN A 198 2.12 1.02 -3.20
C GLN A 198 1.30 1.51 -2.00
N VAL A 199 1.04 0.62 -1.05
CA VAL A 199 0.49 0.98 0.25
C VAL A 199 1.39 0.43 1.33
N ASP A 200 1.78 1.29 2.26
CA ASP A 200 2.55 0.90 3.44
C ASP A 200 1.65 0.93 4.68
N LEU A 201 1.72 -0.14 5.45
CA LEU A 201 1.24 -0.17 6.83
C LEU A 201 2.43 0.07 7.76
N ILE A 202 2.33 1.12 8.59
CA ILE A 202 3.30 1.41 9.65
C ILE A 202 2.58 1.25 10.97
N PHE A 203 2.90 0.19 11.71
CA PHE A 203 2.19 -0.21 12.92
C PHE A 203 3.17 -0.18 14.12
N PRO A 204 2.72 0.09 15.36
CA PRO A 204 3.57 -0.05 16.54
C PRO A 204 4.13 -1.47 16.66
N ASP A 205 5.43 -1.61 16.96
CA ASP A 205 6.03 -2.90 17.28
C ASP A 205 5.69 -3.29 18.72
N HIS A 206 4.44 -3.70 18.92
CA HIS A 206 3.94 -4.20 20.21
C HIS A 206 4.44 -5.63 20.43
N GLU A 207 4.73 -6.03 21.68
CA GLU A 207 5.21 -7.38 22.01
C GLU A 207 4.28 -8.48 21.48
N ASN A 208 2.97 -8.23 21.56
CA ASN A 208 1.94 -9.13 21.07
C ASN A 208 1.68 -9.06 19.54
N ALA A 209 2.41 -8.25 18.76
CA ALA A 209 2.23 -8.16 17.31
C ALA A 209 3.10 -9.19 16.58
N GLU A 210 2.48 -10.30 16.16
CA GLU A 210 3.16 -11.34 15.39
C GLU A 210 3.00 -11.10 13.89
N ILE A 211 4.11 -10.99 13.16
CA ILE A 211 4.10 -10.83 11.71
C ILE A 211 3.69 -12.14 11.04
N ASN A 212 2.60 -12.12 10.27
CA ASN A 212 2.01 -13.29 9.62
C ASN A 212 2.24 -13.35 8.09
N VAL A 213 3.08 -12.45 7.56
CA VAL A 213 3.40 -12.36 6.12
C VAL A 213 4.90 -12.15 5.88
N LYS A 214 5.37 -12.48 4.68
CA LYS A 214 6.76 -12.25 4.24
C LYS A 214 6.82 -11.67 2.82
N PRO A 215 7.95 -11.06 2.42
CA PRO A 215 8.13 -10.57 1.05
C PRO A 215 7.86 -11.66 0.01
N GLY A 216 7.06 -11.33 -1.01
CA GLY A 216 6.59 -12.24 -2.07
C GLY A 216 5.16 -12.75 -1.87
N ASP A 217 4.63 -12.71 -0.65
CA ASP A 217 3.26 -13.15 -0.37
C ASP A 217 2.23 -12.28 -1.11
N LYS A 218 1.18 -12.93 -1.63
CA LYS A 218 0.00 -12.25 -2.18
C LYS A 218 -0.99 -11.96 -1.06
N VAL A 219 -1.44 -10.71 -0.99
CA VAL A 219 -2.36 -10.23 0.04
C VAL A 219 -3.56 -9.56 -0.59
N TYR A 220 -4.69 -9.60 0.11
CA TYR A 220 -5.98 -9.04 -0.30
C TYR A 220 -6.50 -8.08 0.77
N ALA A 221 -6.92 -6.89 0.33
CA ALA A 221 -7.39 -5.82 1.19
C ALA A 221 -8.59 -6.30 2.03
N GLY A 222 -8.52 -6.09 3.34
CA GLY A 222 -9.56 -6.50 4.27
C GLY A 222 -9.60 -7.99 4.62
N GLU A 223 -8.90 -8.86 3.89
CA GLU A 223 -9.01 -10.32 4.05
C GLU A 223 -7.73 -10.96 4.61
N THR A 224 -6.57 -10.58 4.08
CA THR A 224 -5.32 -11.20 4.51
C THR A 224 -4.85 -10.62 5.85
N ILE A 225 -4.63 -11.49 6.83
CA ILE A 225 -4.09 -11.10 8.13
C ILE A 225 -2.59 -10.82 8.00
N LEU A 226 -2.18 -9.58 8.25
CA LEU A 226 -0.79 -9.15 8.27
C LEU A 226 -0.15 -9.34 9.64
N LEU A 227 -0.87 -8.97 10.70
CA LEU A 227 -0.42 -9.11 12.09
C LEU A 227 -1.45 -9.89 12.91
N LYS A 228 -0.98 -10.84 13.70
CA LYS A 228 -1.79 -11.66 14.59
C LYS A 228 -1.62 -11.29 16.04
#